data_AF-A0A166RNE5-F1
#
_entry.id   AF-A0A166RNE5-F1
#
_cell.length_a   1.000
_cell.length_b   1.000
_cell.length_c   1.000
_cell.angle_alpha   90.00
_cell.angle_beta   90.00
_cell.angle_gamma   90.00
#
_symmetry.space_group_name_H-M   'P 1'
#
loop_
_entity.id
_entity.type
_entity.pdbx_description
1 polymer ?
#
loop_
_entity_poly.entity_id
_entity_poly.type
_entity_poly.pdbx_seq_one_letter_code
_entity_poly.pdbx_strand_id
1 'polypeptide(L)'
;MMLHSCLSWPTPGYWSDYSLSGIKIKVQAPKRQAFHVGPGSSIPPYFWYKGFQQRFKSVVGRKPSFPTHKGYSEARGLIGRGSVADVEDLSLQALDYVAQVFQDIEDGSESSTLDETKSLSSPESGPMLVQLRLSSDLQQWKETQHAAGNILPPKGPGLTKTSDEILEILGATDWPEAMQTNNALFGCGIASLLMGAADAQTMFSNYVTDMAFYYEHGYNYVFPSLEPLLEKGLSDPRALRTPGGFERRGGVCVGKRYIQGKIALEKRHKSRLTLRSARLGRRTAQIISLSESSLLGMATEAIARGCDAGAVMSDLVFSSPGTDVVDVGCDLLNSEVMNSFLNVGDITEPGIVSEDVLRKVYDAYAATGARMLTERWFEPVARMCAALYTWHIQNDRHMFLRRAILGWPKARKTPARPQCEADFDEVFDKDYHTTGFSRPLDAKYECNGEDTCDHVSDFLCRNEDKPLLRDLWWFLVIGPLDYVRGGQVDDKHEQMLIEGSRLRMAKLFSKGLVLEMVWLIAHASHHAWQVNYLFEAAMFGSILDGGKLAGKLDRLEDEKQG
;
A
#
# COMPACT_ATOMS: atom_id res chain seq x y z
N MET A 1 13.97 21.44 -62.51
CA MET A 1 13.56 21.88 -61.16
C MET A 1 12.74 20.75 -60.55
N MET A 2 13.39 19.76 -59.93
CA MET A 2 12.73 18.63 -59.26
C MET A 2 12.65 18.94 -57.77
N LEU A 3 11.42 19.06 -57.25
CA LEU A 3 11.13 19.16 -55.83
C LEU A 3 11.23 17.75 -55.23
N HIS A 4 12.30 17.49 -54.47
CA HIS A 4 12.34 16.34 -53.57
C HIS A 4 11.36 16.59 -52.43
N SER A 5 10.25 15.84 -52.43
CA SER A 5 9.41 15.68 -51.25
C SER A 5 10.18 14.86 -50.22
N CYS A 6 10.77 15.52 -49.23
CA CYS A 6 11.23 14.87 -48.01
C CYS A 6 9.99 14.36 -47.25
N LEU A 7 9.61 13.10 -47.51
CA LEU A 7 8.76 12.32 -46.63
C LEU A 7 9.47 12.25 -45.27
N SER A 8 9.02 13.06 -44.32
CA SER A 8 9.44 12.98 -42.92
C SER A 8 9.00 11.61 -42.39
N TRP A 9 9.97 10.74 -42.13
CA TRP A 9 9.74 9.49 -41.43
C TRP A 9 9.14 9.83 -40.05
N PRO A 10 8.11 9.10 -39.58
CA PRO A 10 7.55 9.34 -38.26
C PRO A 10 8.65 9.13 -37.22
N THR A 11 9.05 10.21 -36.55
CA THR A 11 9.94 10.14 -35.39
C THR A 11 9.34 9.14 -34.39
N PRO A 12 10.10 8.14 -33.93
CA PRO A 12 9.63 7.22 -32.89
C PRO A 12 9.16 8.02 -31.67
N GLY A 13 8.02 7.64 -31.07
CA GLY A 13 7.56 8.25 -29.83
C GLY A 13 8.53 7.99 -28.68
N TYR A 14 8.49 8.80 -27.62
CA TYR A 14 9.44 8.72 -26.49
C TYR A 14 9.53 7.31 -25.84
N TRP A 15 8.42 6.57 -25.84
CA TRP A 15 8.30 5.18 -25.39
C TRP A 15 8.05 4.19 -26.54
N SER A 16 8.57 4.46 -27.74
CA SER A 16 8.36 3.60 -28.92
C SER A 16 8.88 2.18 -28.78
N ASP A 17 9.79 1.97 -27.83
CA ASP A 17 10.41 0.68 -27.55
C ASP A 17 9.44 -0.30 -26.86
N TYR A 18 8.28 0.19 -26.39
CA TYR A 18 7.31 -0.60 -25.63
C TYR A 18 5.89 -0.46 -26.20
N SER A 19 5.18 -1.57 -26.33
CA SER A 19 3.78 -1.58 -26.69
C SER A 19 2.92 -0.93 -25.61
N LEU A 20 2.15 0.09 -25.98
CA LEU A 20 1.15 0.70 -25.11
C LEU A 20 -0.28 0.36 -25.54
N SER A 21 -0.48 -0.61 -26.45
CA SER A 21 -1.78 -0.91 -27.05
C SER A 21 -2.78 -1.42 -26.01
N GLY A 22 -2.36 -2.32 -25.12
CA GLY A 22 -3.23 -2.93 -24.11
C GLY A 22 -3.63 -1.99 -22.97
N ILE A 23 -2.90 -0.89 -22.76
CA ILE A 23 -3.27 0.17 -21.80
C ILE A 23 -3.99 1.36 -22.43
N LYS A 24 -4.15 1.39 -23.76
CA LYS A 24 -4.98 2.37 -24.47
C LYS A 24 -6.46 1.96 -24.44
N ILE A 25 -7.02 1.85 -23.25
CA ILE A 25 -8.40 1.43 -23.02
C ILE A 25 -9.39 2.59 -23.12
N LYS A 26 -10.67 2.27 -23.37
CA LYS A 26 -11.78 3.21 -23.27
C LYS A 26 -12.54 2.95 -21.98
N VAL A 27 -12.34 3.78 -20.97
CA VAL A 27 -13.11 3.73 -19.73
C VAL A 27 -14.40 4.51 -19.89
N GLN A 28 -15.52 3.88 -19.53
CA GLN A 28 -16.82 4.53 -19.58
C GLN A 28 -16.93 5.63 -18.53
N ALA A 29 -17.64 6.72 -18.85
CA ALA A 29 -17.92 7.74 -17.85
C ALA A 29 -18.76 7.14 -16.72
N PRO A 30 -18.46 7.46 -15.45
CA PRO A 30 -19.20 6.92 -14.31
C PRO A 30 -20.68 7.30 -14.42
N LYS A 31 -21.56 6.31 -14.53
CA LYS A 31 -22.99 6.52 -14.36
C LYS A 31 -23.21 6.79 -12.88
N ARG A 32 -23.68 7.99 -12.50
CA ARG A 32 -23.94 8.34 -11.08
C ARG A 32 -24.85 7.36 -10.36
N GLN A 33 -25.74 6.67 -11.09
CA GLN A 33 -26.65 5.66 -10.55
C GLN A 33 -25.97 4.31 -10.26
N ALA A 34 -24.78 4.06 -10.82
CA ALA A 34 -24.05 2.81 -10.63
C ALA A 34 -23.22 2.79 -9.33
N PHE A 35 -23.02 3.94 -8.69
CA PHE A 35 -22.19 4.07 -7.50
C PHE A 35 -22.89 4.92 -6.44
N HIS A 36 -22.89 4.47 -5.19
CA HIS A 36 -23.34 5.27 -4.05
C HIS A 36 -22.28 6.32 -3.71
N VAL A 37 -22.34 7.47 -4.39
CA VAL A 37 -21.44 8.61 -4.13
C VAL A 37 -22.21 9.70 -3.39
N GLY A 38 -21.61 10.29 -2.36
CA GLY A 38 -22.24 11.32 -1.54
C GLY A 38 -22.65 12.57 -2.35
N PRO A 39 -23.61 13.37 -1.86
CA PRO A 39 -24.02 14.61 -2.53
C PRO A 39 -22.82 15.56 -2.74
N GLY A 40 -22.66 16.07 -3.96
CA GLY A 40 -21.58 17.00 -4.31
C GLY A 40 -20.24 16.36 -4.72
N SER A 41 -20.07 15.05 -4.53
CA SER A 41 -18.89 14.32 -4.98
C SER A 41 -19.04 13.86 -6.43
N SER A 42 -17.98 14.03 -7.23
CA SER A 42 -17.92 13.56 -8.61
C SER A 42 -16.72 12.63 -8.80
N ILE A 43 -16.96 11.43 -9.30
CA ILE A 43 -15.88 10.51 -9.68
C ILE A 43 -15.11 11.16 -10.85
N PRO A 44 -13.80 11.43 -10.70
CA PRO A 44 -13.03 12.08 -11.75
C PRO A 44 -12.91 11.18 -12.99
N PRO A 45 -12.77 11.77 -14.19
CA PRO A 45 -12.51 10.98 -15.39
C PRO A 45 -11.20 10.21 -15.23
N TYR A 46 -11.21 8.96 -15.68
CA TYR A 46 -10.05 8.06 -15.57
C TYR A 46 -8.85 8.55 -16.40
N PHE A 47 -9.07 8.95 -17.65
CA PHE A 47 -8.10 9.71 -18.44
C PHE A 47 -8.51 11.18 -18.49
N TRP A 48 -7.76 12.04 -17.81
CA TRP A 48 -8.19 13.43 -17.62
C TRP A 48 -7.73 14.40 -18.69
N TYR A 49 -6.68 14.11 -19.47
CA TYR A 49 -6.21 15.05 -20.51
C TYR A 49 -7.18 15.19 -21.70
N LYS A 50 -8.08 14.21 -21.89
CA LYS A 50 -9.07 14.20 -22.98
C LYS A 50 -10.38 14.86 -22.55
N GLY A 51 -10.55 16.13 -22.93
CA GLY A 51 -11.84 16.82 -22.84
C GLY A 51 -11.75 18.30 -23.22
N PHE A 52 -12.55 18.75 -24.19
CA PHE A 52 -12.63 20.15 -24.62
C PHE A 52 -12.96 21.10 -23.44
N GLN A 53 -13.71 20.59 -22.44
CA GLN A 53 -14.03 21.30 -21.21
C GLN A 53 -12.84 21.51 -20.25
N GLN A 54 -11.85 20.61 -20.20
CA GLN A 54 -10.66 20.83 -19.36
C GLN A 54 -9.72 21.86 -19.97
N ARG A 55 -9.56 21.88 -21.30
CA ARG A 55 -8.84 22.95 -22.00
C ARG A 55 -9.48 24.31 -21.77
N PHE A 56 -10.82 24.39 -21.80
CA PHE A 56 -11.52 25.65 -21.48
C PHE A 56 -11.37 26.04 -20.00
N LYS A 57 -11.46 25.10 -19.05
CA LYS A 57 -11.28 25.38 -17.62
C LYS A 57 -9.84 25.80 -17.28
N SER A 58 -8.82 25.24 -17.94
CA SER A 58 -7.42 25.67 -17.77
C SER A 58 -7.18 27.06 -18.37
N VAL A 59 -7.85 27.40 -19.48
CA VAL A 59 -7.82 28.76 -20.07
C VAL A 59 -8.54 29.79 -19.20
N VAL A 60 -9.57 29.39 -18.44
CA VAL A 60 -10.33 30.27 -17.53
C VAL A 60 -9.75 30.27 -16.10
N GLY A 61 -8.61 29.61 -15.86
CA GLY A 61 -7.95 29.60 -14.55
C GLY A 61 -8.71 28.87 -13.44
N ARG A 62 -9.79 28.13 -13.74
CA ARG A 62 -10.54 27.35 -12.76
C ARG A 62 -9.90 25.98 -12.59
N LYS A 63 -9.09 25.82 -11.55
CA LYS A 63 -8.62 24.49 -11.11
C LYS A 63 -9.83 23.61 -10.75
N PRO A 64 -9.82 22.30 -11.07
CA PRO A 64 -10.78 21.37 -10.49
C PRO A 64 -10.66 21.47 -8.96
N SER A 65 -11.75 21.80 -8.26
CA SER A 65 -11.79 21.75 -6.80
C SER A 65 -12.40 20.41 -6.42
N PHE A 66 -11.62 19.57 -5.75
CA PHE A 66 -12.14 18.39 -5.06
C PHE A 66 -12.70 18.84 -3.69
N PRO A 67 -13.61 18.06 -3.07
CA PRO A 67 -14.11 18.40 -1.75
C PRO A 67 -12.97 18.35 -0.72
N THR A 68 -12.93 19.33 0.17
CA THR A 68 -12.15 19.23 1.41
C THR A 68 -12.95 18.39 2.39
N HIS A 69 -12.33 17.33 2.92
CA HIS A 69 -13.01 16.40 3.81
C HIS A 69 -12.96 16.92 5.24
N LYS A 70 -14.03 16.70 5.99
CA LYS A 70 -14.00 16.89 7.44
C LYS A 70 -13.04 15.88 8.07
N GLY A 71 -12.40 16.27 9.18
CA GLY A 71 -11.40 15.47 9.85
C GLY A 71 -9.98 15.72 9.33
N TYR A 72 -9.05 14.81 9.62
CA TYR A 72 -7.64 14.83 9.20
C TYR A 72 -6.90 16.09 9.67
N SER A 73 -7.22 16.59 10.87
CA SER A 73 -6.74 17.88 11.36
C SER A 73 -5.23 17.90 11.56
N GLU A 74 -4.67 16.87 12.21
CA GLU A 74 -3.22 16.76 12.41
C GLU A 74 -2.47 16.56 11.09
N ALA A 75 -2.92 15.62 10.24
CA ALA A 75 -2.34 15.38 8.92
C ALA A 75 -2.33 16.67 8.06
N ARG A 76 -3.42 17.44 8.08
CA ARG A 76 -3.51 18.73 7.38
C ARG A 76 -2.55 19.77 7.95
N GLY A 77 -2.38 19.79 9.27
CA GLY A 77 -1.40 20.66 9.94
C GLY A 77 0.05 20.30 9.62
N LEU A 78 0.35 19.01 9.40
CA LEU A 78 1.67 18.51 9.05
C LEU A 78 2.03 18.79 7.59
N ILE A 79 1.17 18.39 6.65
CA ILE A 79 1.44 18.47 5.21
C ILE A 79 1.34 19.90 4.66
N GLY A 80 0.68 20.80 5.38
CA GLY A 80 0.46 22.18 4.96
C GLY A 80 -0.26 22.25 3.61
N ARG A 81 0.44 22.76 2.58
CA ARG A 81 -0.10 22.85 1.21
C ARG A 81 0.11 21.58 0.40
N GLY A 82 0.93 20.64 0.88
CA GLY A 82 1.33 19.43 0.17
C GLY A 82 2.08 19.69 -1.13
N SER A 83 2.85 20.77 -1.17
CA SER A 83 3.81 21.00 -2.24
C SER A 83 4.96 19.99 -2.16
N VAL A 84 5.74 19.85 -3.23
CA VAL A 84 6.93 18.99 -3.21
C VAL A 84 7.92 19.43 -2.12
N ALA A 85 8.02 20.73 -1.85
CA ALA A 85 8.87 21.26 -0.77
C ALA A 85 8.37 20.87 0.63
N ASP A 86 7.05 20.90 0.86
CA ASP A 86 6.46 20.46 2.14
C ASP A 86 6.74 18.96 2.35
N VAL A 87 6.60 18.14 1.29
CA VAL A 87 6.89 16.70 1.33
C VAL A 87 8.38 16.43 1.52
N GLU A 88 9.26 17.22 0.90
CA GLU A 88 10.71 17.12 1.07
C GLU A 88 11.13 17.42 2.52
N ASP A 89 10.59 18.48 3.12
CA ASP A 89 10.86 18.85 4.50
C ASP A 89 10.45 17.73 5.48
N LEU A 90 9.25 17.18 5.31
CA LEU A 90 8.79 16.04 6.12
C LEU A 90 9.65 14.78 5.91
N SER A 91 10.10 14.53 4.68
CA SER A 91 10.94 13.37 4.37
C SER A 91 12.36 13.50 4.96
N LEU A 92 12.91 14.71 4.99
CA LEU A 92 14.17 15.00 5.67
C LEU A 92 14.02 14.81 7.18
N GLN A 93 12.94 15.33 7.78
CA GLN A 93 12.63 15.09 9.19
C GLN A 93 12.51 13.60 9.51
N ALA A 94 11.82 12.82 8.66
CA ALA A 94 11.72 11.37 8.83
C ALA A 94 13.10 10.71 8.82
N LEU A 95 13.96 11.05 7.85
CA LEU A 95 15.30 10.47 7.74
C LEU A 95 16.19 10.85 8.94
N ASP A 96 16.08 12.09 9.44
CA ASP A 96 16.80 12.53 10.64
C ASP A 96 16.36 11.74 11.88
N TYR A 97 15.06 11.46 12.02
CA TYR A 97 14.55 10.61 13.10
C TYR A 97 15.03 9.16 12.96
N VAL A 98 14.98 8.58 11.76
CA VAL A 98 15.51 7.24 11.52
C VAL A 98 17.00 7.21 11.87
N ALA A 99 17.78 8.20 11.46
CA ALA A 99 19.20 8.28 11.81
C ALA A 99 19.42 8.33 13.33
N GLN A 100 18.62 9.09 14.08
CA GLN A 100 18.70 9.14 15.55
C GLN A 100 18.40 7.78 16.20
N VAL A 101 17.35 7.08 15.77
CA VAL A 101 17.02 5.74 16.30
C VAL A 101 18.16 4.75 16.07
N PHE A 102 18.90 4.90 14.97
CA PHE A 102 20.04 4.05 14.66
C PHE A 102 21.33 4.47 15.39
N GLN A 103 21.46 5.73 15.81
CA GLN A 103 22.57 6.20 16.66
C GLN A 103 22.48 5.63 18.08
N ASP A 104 21.26 5.53 18.65
CA ASP A 104 21.02 4.88 19.95
C ASP A 104 21.62 3.45 20.03
N ILE A 105 21.71 2.78 18.89
CA ILE A 105 22.35 1.47 18.78
C ILE A 105 23.84 1.58 19.05
N GLU A 106 24.54 2.56 18.47
CA GLU A 106 25.99 2.74 18.64
C GLU A 106 26.36 3.08 20.09
N ASP A 107 25.60 3.97 20.72
CA ASP A 107 25.86 4.45 22.09
C ASP A 107 25.56 3.38 23.16
N GLY A 108 24.56 2.52 22.92
CA GLY A 108 24.25 1.38 23.80
C GLY A 108 25.28 0.24 23.77
N SER A 109 26.22 0.21 22.82
CA SER A 109 27.30 -0.80 22.80
C SER A 109 28.51 -0.48 23.67
N GLU A 110 28.71 0.77 24.10
CA GLU A 110 29.91 1.16 24.85
C GLU A 110 29.71 1.19 26.39
N SER A 111 28.48 0.99 26.91
CA SER A 111 28.20 1.09 28.35
C SER A 111 27.34 -0.03 28.96
N SER A 112 27.43 -1.26 28.46
CA SER A 112 26.68 -2.41 29.02
C SER A 112 27.25 -2.96 30.33
N THR A 113 27.37 -2.09 31.33
CA THR A 113 27.10 -2.42 32.72
C THR A 113 26.27 -1.25 33.28
N LEU A 114 24.96 -1.43 33.49
CA LEU A 114 24.20 -0.93 34.65
C LEU A 114 22.67 -1.03 34.45
N ASP A 115 22.06 -1.79 35.36
CA ASP A 115 20.74 -1.64 36.00
C ASP A 115 19.44 -1.58 35.18
N GLU A 116 18.72 -2.71 35.22
CA GLU A 116 17.33 -2.96 34.80
C GLU A 116 16.23 -2.11 35.52
N THR A 117 16.56 -1.01 36.19
CA THR A 117 15.59 -0.32 37.08
C THR A 117 15.54 1.21 36.97
N LYS A 118 15.85 1.79 35.81
CA LYS A 118 15.53 3.22 35.58
C LYS A 118 14.13 3.41 35.00
N SER A 119 13.24 3.78 35.93
CA SER A 119 11.95 4.47 35.79
C SER A 119 11.67 5.06 34.39
N LEU A 120 10.71 4.44 33.71
CA LEU A 120 10.01 4.96 32.54
C LEU A 120 9.12 6.14 32.97
N SER A 121 9.65 7.36 32.93
CA SER A 121 8.81 8.55 33.04
C SER A 121 9.26 9.60 32.03
N SER A 122 8.35 9.87 31.09
CA SER A 122 8.44 10.73 29.91
C SER A 122 9.03 10.09 28.62
N PRO A 123 8.36 10.28 27.45
CA PRO A 123 8.84 9.84 26.14
C PRO A 123 10.21 10.42 25.75
N GLU A 124 10.62 11.53 26.37
CA GLU A 124 11.84 12.28 26.03
C GLU A 124 13.11 11.73 26.71
N SER A 125 13.01 10.75 27.61
CA SER A 125 14.15 10.25 28.39
C SER A 125 14.40 8.74 28.34
N GLY A 126 13.62 7.99 27.56
CA GLY A 126 13.81 6.54 27.36
C GLY A 126 14.57 6.21 26.08
N PRO A 127 15.11 4.97 25.92
CA PRO A 127 15.75 4.55 24.69
C PRO A 127 14.74 4.62 23.52
N MET A 128 15.15 5.16 22.38
CA MET A 128 14.28 5.24 21.19
C MET A 128 14.07 3.87 20.56
N LEU A 129 14.96 2.91 20.82
CA LEU A 129 14.86 1.55 20.33
C LEU A 129 14.54 0.58 21.46
N VAL A 130 13.44 -0.15 21.31
CA VAL A 130 12.88 -1.03 22.35
C VAL A 130 13.04 -2.48 21.93
N GLN A 131 13.50 -3.32 22.86
CA GLN A 131 13.52 -4.76 22.69
C GLN A 131 12.10 -5.32 22.85
N LEU A 132 11.63 -6.04 21.84
CA LEU A 132 10.31 -6.65 21.82
C LEU A 132 10.40 -8.15 22.13
N ARG A 133 9.33 -8.66 22.75
CA ARG A 133 9.04 -10.09 22.89
C ARG A 133 7.55 -10.35 22.80
N LEU A 134 7.17 -11.55 22.38
CA LEU A 134 5.78 -11.99 22.50
C LEU A 134 5.40 -12.13 23.98
N SER A 135 4.13 -11.91 24.31
CA SER A 135 3.57 -12.33 25.59
C SER A 135 3.71 -13.84 25.78
N SER A 136 3.67 -14.33 27.02
CA SER A 136 3.74 -15.76 27.34
C SER A 136 2.75 -16.58 26.53
N ASP A 137 1.52 -16.07 26.40
CA ASP A 137 0.42 -16.79 25.79
C ASP A 137 0.54 -16.85 24.27
N LEU A 138 1.02 -15.75 23.64
CA LEU A 138 1.31 -15.76 22.20
C LEU A 138 2.53 -16.63 21.87
N GLN A 139 3.55 -16.61 22.71
CA GLN A 139 4.72 -17.47 22.57
C GLN A 139 4.33 -18.95 22.68
N GLN A 140 3.56 -19.32 23.71
CA GLN A 140 3.05 -20.69 23.89
C GLN A 140 2.16 -21.13 22.74
N TRP A 141 1.30 -20.23 22.24
CA TRP A 141 0.49 -20.52 21.06
C TRP A 141 1.36 -20.78 19.83
N LYS A 142 2.36 -19.92 19.57
CA LYS A 142 3.32 -20.11 18.46
C LYS A 142 4.01 -21.47 18.54
N GLU A 143 4.53 -21.82 19.71
CA GLU A 143 5.19 -23.12 19.95
C GLU A 143 4.24 -24.31 19.71
N THR A 144 2.99 -24.20 20.16
CA THR A 144 1.96 -25.22 19.94
C THR A 144 1.65 -25.40 18.45
N GLN A 145 1.51 -24.31 17.70
CA GLN A 145 1.28 -24.35 16.26
C GLN A 145 2.49 -24.92 15.52
N HIS A 146 3.70 -24.50 15.88
CA HIS A 146 4.94 -25.04 15.30
C HIS A 146 5.09 -26.54 15.55
N ALA A 147 4.77 -27.02 16.77
CA ALA A 147 4.76 -28.44 17.08
C ALA A 147 3.72 -29.24 16.27
N ALA A 148 2.62 -28.61 15.87
CA ALA A 148 1.61 -29.19 14.99
C ALA A 148 1.98 -29.11 13.49
N GLY A 149 3.15 -28.55 13.14
CA GLY A 149 3.59 -28.35 11.76
C GLY A 149 3.00 -27.11 11.08
N ASN A 150 2.25 -26.29 11.80
CA ASN A 150 1.68 -25.04 11.33
C ASN A 150 2.75 -23.94 11.37
N ILE A 151 3.68 -24.02 10.43
CA ILE A 151 4.81 -23.10 10.29
C ILE A 151 4.65 -22.32 9.00
N LEU A 152 4.71 -21.00 9.10
CA LEU A 152 4.71 -20.15 7.92
C LEU A 152 6.11 -20.22 7.26
N PRO A 153 6.18 -20.51 5.94
CA PRO A 153 7.46 -20.52 5.23
C PRO A 153 8.00 -19.09 4.99
N PRO A 154 9.25 -18.95 4.54
CA PRO A 154 9.82 -17.65 4.18
C PRO A 154 8.98 -16.92 3.12
N LYS A 155 9.04 -15.58 3.17
CA LYS A 155 8.48 -14.68 2.15
C LYS A 155 9.01 -15.15 0.80
N GLY A 156 8.10 -15.22 -0.17
CA GLY A 156 8.48 -15.57 -1.52
C GLY A 156 9.37 -14.47 -2.14
N PRO A 157 10.08 -14.80 -3.22
CA PRO A 157 11.09 -13.93 -3.76
C PRO A 157 10.49 -12.82 -4.63
N GLY A 158 9.16 -12.60 -4.69
CA GLY A 158 8.51 -11.48 -5.42
C GLY A 158 8.85 -11.29 -6.91
N LEU A 159 9.73 -12.12 -7.48
CA LEU A 159 10.34 -11.95 -8.80
C LEU A 159 9.72 -12.89 -9.84
N THR A 160 8.74 -13.70 -9.44
CA THR A 160 8.03 -14.57 -10.38
C THR A 160 7.39 -13.72 -11.48
N LYS A 161 7.66 -14.09 -12.73
CA LYS A 161 7.07 -13.44 -13.89
C LYS A 161 5.56 -13.61 -13.89
N THR A 162 4.84 -12.56 -14.25
CA THR A 162 3.42 -12.64 -14.57
C THR A 162 3.18 -13.57 -15.76
N SER A 163 2.05 -14.29 -15.73
CA SER A 163 1.68 -15.23 -16.79
C SER A 163 1.58 -14.55 -18.15
N ASP A 164 1.95 -15.29 -19.20
CA ASP A 164 1.95 -14.76 -20.57
C ASP A 164 0.53 -14.34 -20.99
N GLU A 165 -0.53 -15.04 -20.55
CA GLU A 165 -1.93 -14.65 -20.82
C GLU A 165 -2.23 -13.23 -20.29
N ILE A 166 -1.79 -12.91 -19.07
CA ILE A 166 -2.02 -11.58 -18.48
C ILE A 166 -1.19 -10.52 -19.21
N LEU A 167 0.07 -10.82 -19.51
CA LEU A 167 0.95 -9.91 -20.24
C LEU A 167 0.38 -9.60 -21.64
N GLU A 168 -0.17 -10.59 -22.33
CA GLU A 168 -0.84 -10.40 -23.62
C GLU A 168 -2.10 -9.54 -23.49
N ILE A 169 -2.94 -9.79 -22.48
CA ILE A 169 -4.16 -8.99 -22.23
C ILE A 169 -3.83 -7.51 -21.98
N LEU A 170 -2.76 -7.25 -21.23
CA LEU A 170 -2.30 -5.89 -20.91
C LEU A 170 -1.42 -5.28 -22.00
N GLY A 171 -1.06 -6.05 -23.03
CA GLY A 171 -0.13 -5.65 -24.08
C GLY A 171 1.26 -5.31 -23.54
N ALA A 172 1.69 -6.04 -22.51
CA ALA A 172 2.90 -5.81 -21.72
C ALA A 172 4.01 -6.86 -21.97
N THR A 173 3.86 -7.72 -22.97
CA THR A 173 4.81 -8.81 -23.29
C THR A 173 6.23 -8.28 -23.58
N ASP A 174 6.35 -7.09 -24.14
CA ASP A 174 7.61 -6.43 -24.50
C ASP A 174 8.07 -5.38 -23.48
N TRP A 175 7.39 -5.26 -22.33
CA TRP A 175 7.77 -4.30 -21.29
C TRP A 175 9.09 -4.69 -20.62
N PRO A 176 9.76 -3.77 -19.89
CA PRO A 176 10.94 -4.10 -19.11
C PRO A 176 10.69 -5.24 -18.12
N GLU A 177 11.63 -6.19 -18.01
CA GLU A 177 11.49 -7.41 -17.20
C GLU A 177 11.11 -7.11 -15.74
N ALA A 178 11.73 -6.10 -15.12
CA ALA A 178 11.41 -5.65 -13.77
C ALA A 178 9.90 -5.37 -13.57
N MET A 179 9.26 -4.83 -14.61
CA MET A 179 7.84 -4.45 -14.62
C MET A 179 6.90 -5.60 -14.99
N GLN A 180 7.44 -6.76 -15.39
CA GLN A 180 6.67 -7.97 -15.69
C GLN A 180 6.61 -8.96 -14.52
N THR A 181 7.21 -8.64 -13.37
CA THR A 181 7.09 -9.47 -12.17
C THR A 181 5.71 -9.30 -11.52
N ASN A 182 5.18 -10.35 -10.91
CA ASN A 182 3.88 -10.29 -10.24
C ASN A 182 3.86 -9.22 -9.14
N ASN A 183 4.94 -9.09 -8.37
CA ASN A 183 5.05 -8.06 -7.33
C ASN A 183 5.00 -6.65 -7.91
N ALA A 184 5.73 -6.37 -9.01
CA ALA A 184 5.75 -5.05 -9.65
C ALA A 184 4.44 -4.71 -10.36
N LEU A 185 3.96 -5.63 -11.20
CA LEU A 185 2.80 -5.40 -12.03
C LEU A 185 1.52 -5.32 -11.21
N PHE A 186 1.34 -6.17 -10.19
CA PHE A 186 0.18 -6.11 -9.29
C PHE A 186 0.39 -5.22 -8.06
N GLY A 187 1.58 -4.63 -7.90
CA GLY A 187 1.84 -3.54 -6.95
C GLY A 187 1.75 -2.18 -7.65
N CYS A 188 2.90 -1.52 -7.87
CA CYS A 188 2.94 -0.18 -8.47
C CYS A 188 2.29 -0.10 -9.86
N GLY A 189 2.35 -1.17 -10.66
CA GLY A 189 1.72 -1.24 -11.97
C GLY A 189 0.21 -1.04 -11.86
N ILE A 190 -0.47 -1.96 -11.18
CA ILE A 190 -1.91 -1.91 -10.99
C ILE A 190 -2.33 -0.66 -10.20
N ALA A 191 -1.57 -0.22 -9.19
CA ALA A 191 -1.88 1.04 -8.50
C ALA A 191 -1.95 2.22 -9.49
N SER A 192 -0.94 2.38 -10.35
CA SER A 192 -0.93 3.38 -11.42
C SER A 192 -2.07 3.19 -12.43
N LEU A 193 -2.39 1.93 -12.79
CA LEU A 193 -3.53 1.59 -13.65
C LEU A 193 -4.89 1.84 -12.99
N LEU A 194 -5.04 1.79 -11.67
CA LEU A 194 -6.29 2.06 -10.98
C LEU A 194 -6.51 3.57 -10.79
N MET A 195 -5.42 4.31 -10.52
CA MET A 195 -5.43 5.77 -10.38
C MET A 195 -5.85 6.49 -11.66
N GLY A 196 -5.45 5.96 -12.81
CA GLY A 196 -5.56 6.65 -14.09
C GLY A 196 -4.37 7.58 -14.33
N ALA A 197 -4.37 8.24 -15.49
CA ALA A 197 -3.32 9.19 -15.87
C ALA A 197 -3.90 10.30 -16.77
N ALA A 198 -3.06 11.26 -17.16
CA ALA A 198 -3.41 12.21 -18.21
C ALA A 198 -3.80 11.47 -19.50
N ASP A 199 -2.99 10.48 -19.88
CA ASP A 199 -3.20 9.55 -20.99
C ASP A 199 -2.35 8.28 -20.79
N ALA A 200 -2.50 7.29 -21.68
CA ALA A 200 -1.81 6.01 -21.59
C ALA A 200 -0.27 6.13 -21.60
N GLN A 201 0.29 7.15 -22.27
CA GLN A 201 1.74 7.36 -22.28
C GLN A 201 2.22 7.85 -20.91
N THR A 202 1.50 8.81 -20.34
CA THR A 202 1.76 9.32 -18.99
C THR A 202 1.57 8.23 -17.94
N MET A 203 0.60 7.34 -18.12
CA MET A 203 0.36 6.18 -17.24
C MET A 203 1.55 5.23 -17.20
N PHE A 204 2.11 4.89 -18.36
CA PHE A 204 3.30 4.05 -18.45
C PHE A 204 4.51 4.73 -17.81
N SER A 205 4.73 6.02 -18.08
CA SER A 205 5.78 6.81 -17.42
C SER A 205 5.60 6.87 -15.90
N ASN A 206 4.37 7.01 -15.41
CA ASN A 206 4.06 6.98 -13.98
C ASN A 206 4.43 5.62 -13.36
N TYR A 207 4.03 4.51 -13.97
CA TYR A 207 4.43 3.17 -13.51
C TYR A 207 5.95 3.02 -13.47
N VAL A 208 6.65 3.43 -14.54
CA VAL A 208 8.12 3.42 -14.57
C VAL A 208 8.71 4.19 -13.39
N THR A 209 8.20 5.38 -13.07
CA THR A 209 8.74 6.18 -11.96
C THR A 209 8.43 5.60 -10.59
N ASP A 210 7.26 4.96 -10.44
CA ASP A 210 6.86 4.33 -9.18
C ASP A 210 7.68 3.08 -8.87
N MET A 211 8.38 2.50 -9.86
CA MET A 211 9.30 1.38 -9.63
C MET A 211 10.45 1.73 -8.66
N ALA A 212 10.66 3.02 -8.35
CA ALA A 212 11.55 3.45 -7.27
C ALA A 212 11.22 2.79 -5.91
N PHE A 213 9.95 2.48 -5.66
CA PHE A 213 9.49 1.70 -4.51
C PHE A 213 10.28 0.40 -4.32
N TYR A 214 10.57 -0.32 -5.42
CA TYR A 214 11.23 -1.63 -5.35
C TYR A 214 12.74 -1.58 -5.07
N TYR A 215 13.33 -0.40 -4.84
CA TYR A 215 14.67 -0.31 -4.24
C TYR A 215 14.69 -0.92 -2.85
N GLU A 216 13.59 -0.77 -2.09
CA GLU A 216 13.40 -1.41 -0.79
C GLU A 216 13.40 -2.94 -0.88
N HIS A 217 13.04 -3.49 -2.05
CA HIS A 217 13.04 -4.91 -2.34
C HIS A 217 14.28 -5.37 -3.14
N GLY A 218 15.30 -4.52 -3.28
CA GLY A 218 16.56 -4.85 -3.96
C GLY A 218 16.46 -5.05 -5.47
N TYR A 219 15.39 -4.59 -6.14
CA TYR A 219 15.22 -4.75 -7.59
C TYR A 219 16.36 -4.14 -8.39
N ASN A 220 16.99 -3.09 -7.87
CA ASN A 220 18.15 -2.44 -8.49
C ASN A 220 19.37 -3.36 -8.62
N TYR A 221 19.45 -4.44 -7.83
CA TYR A 221 20.51 -5.45 -7.94
C TYR A 221 20.14 -6.58 -8.92
N VAL A 222 18.83 -6.83 -9.09
CA VAL A 222 18.31 -7.90 -9.96
C VAL A 222 18.14 -7.43 -11.40
N PHE A 223 17.73 -6.18 -11.59
CA PHE A 223 17.41 -5.60 -12.89
C PHE A 223 18.29 -4.38 -13.17
N PRO A 224 19.45 -4.57 -13.86
CA PRO A 224 20.37 -3.46 -14.18
C PRO A 224 19.73 -2.34 -15.01
N SER A 225 18.64 -2.63 -15.72
CA SER A 225 17.89 -1.65 -16.53
C SER A 225 16.99 -0.73 -15.70
N LEU A 226 16.78 -0.99 -14.40
CA LEU A 226 15.84 -0.24 -13.57
C LEU A 226 16.23 1.23 -13.42
N GLU A 227 17.48 1.52 -13.06
CA GLU A 227 17.94 2.90 -12.84
C GLU A 227 17.89 3.73 -14.14
N PRO A 228 18.45 3.28 -15.28
CA PRO A 228 18.31 4.02 -16.55
C PRO A 228 16.85 4.23 -16.98
N LEU A 229 15.98 3.25 -16.73
CA LEU A 229 14.56 3.35 -17.06
C LEU A 229 13.86 4.38 -16.17
N LEU A 230 14.17 4.41 -14.88
CA LEU A 230 13.66 5.39 -13.93
C LEU A 230 14.08 6.81 -14.33
N GLU A 231 15.35 7.03 -14.68
CA GLU A 231 15.84 8.32 -15.19
C GLU A 231 15.09 8.78 -16.45
N LYS A 232 14.84 7.85 -17.39
CA LYS A 232 14.00 8.11 -18.58
C LYS A 232 12.57 8.49 -18.18
N GLY A 233 11.99 7.80 -17.19
CA GLY A 233 10.66 8.09 -16.64
C GLY A 233 10.54 9.49 -16.02
N LEU A 234 11.53 9.87 -15.23
CA LEU A 234 11.62 11.19 -14.57
C LEU A 234 11.80 12.32 -15.59
N SER A 235 12.40 12.01 -16.74
CA SER A 235 12.71 12.97 -17.80
C SER A 235 11.63 13.07 -18.89
N ASP A 236 10.52 12.32 -18.80
CA ASP A 236 9.50 12.26 -19.85
C ASP A 236 8.89 13.66 -20.13
N PRO A 237 9.18 14.29 -21.30
CA PRO A 237 8.76 15.65 -21.59
C PRO A 237 7.23 15.79 -21.71
N ARG A 238 6.53 14.72 -22.07
CA ARG A 238 5.07 14.72 -22.13
C ARG A 238 4.51 14.73 -20.74
N ALA A 239 5.00 13.82 -19.89
CA ALA A 239 4.46 13.63 -18.57
C ALA A 239 4.70 14.86 -17.67
N LEU A 240 5.87 15.49 -17.77
CA LEU A 240 6.22 16.75 -17.09
C LEU A 240 5.28 17.92 -17.42
N ARG A 241 4.63 17.90 -18.60
CA ARG A 241 3.69 18.95 -19.04
C ARG A 241 2.24 18.68 -18.63
N THR A 242 1.96 17.55 -17.99
CA THR A 242 0.61 17.23 -17.53
C THR A 242 0.33 17.93 -16.19
N PRO A 243 -0.93 18.24 -15.85
CA PRO A 243 -1.27 18.80 -14.53
C PRO A 243 -0.86 17.86 -13.39
N GLY A 244 0.01 18.33 -12.49
CA GLY A 244 0.59 17.52 -11.41
C GLY A 244 1.77 16.64 -11.84
N GLY A 245 2.09 16.63 -13.14
CA GLY A 245 3.12 15.77 -13.71
C GLY A 245 4.52 16.13 -13.24
N PHE A 246 4.85 17.42 -13.16
CA PHE A 246 6.13 17.91 -12.61
C PHE A 246 6.26 17.55 -11.12
N GLU A 247 5.21 17.81 -10.35
CA GLU A 247 5.14 17.54 -8.92
C GLU A 247 5.32 16.05 -8.62
N ARG A 248 4.68 15.15 -9.40
CA ARG A 248 4.87 13.71 -9.29
C ARG A 248 6.33 13.28 -9.35
N ARG A 249 7.08 13.80 -10.33
CA ARG A 249 8.50 13.42 -10.50
C ARG A 249 9.35 13.98 -9.36
N GLY A 250 9.05 15.19 -8.91
CA GLY A 250 9.66 15.76 -7.71
C GLY A 250 9.43 14.87 -6.48
N GLY A 251 8.19 14.45 -6.25
CA GLY A 251 7.83 13.53 -5.15
C GLY A 251 8.54 12.17 -5.26
N VAL A 252 8.66 11.59 -6.45
CA VAL A 252 9.44 10.35 -6.66
C VAL A 252 10.91 10.54 -6.28
N CYS A 253 11.53 11.66 -6.66
CA CYS A 253 12.92 11.96 -6.28
C CYS A 253 13.09 12.11 -4.75
N VAL A 254 12.11 12.69 -4.05
CA VAL A 254 12.11 12.76 -2.59
C VAL A 254 12.01 11.34 -1.99
N GLY A 255 11.01 10.56 -2.40
CA GLY A 255 10.81 9.20 -1.88
C GLY A 255 12.00 8.29 -2.14
N LYS A 256 12.58 8.33 -3.35
CA LYS A 256 13.79 7.56 -3.69
C LYS A 256 14.96 7.88 -2.75
N ARG A 257 15.21 9.17 -2.46
CA ARG A 257 16.28 9.57 -1.54
C ARG A 257 16.06 9.02 -0.13
N TYR A 258 14.81 9.09 0.36
CA TYR A 258 14.45 8.51 1.66
C TYR A 258 14.73 7.00 1.71
N ILE A 259 14.22 6.24 0.74
CA ILE A 259 14.43 4.79 0.64
C ILE A 259 15.92 4.44 0.67
N GLN A 260 16.72 5.12 -0.17
CA GLN A 260 18.16 4.87 -0.24
C GLN A 260 18.88 5.23 1.06
N GLY A 261 18.50 6.34 1.71
CA GLY A 261 19.03 6.74 3.01
C GLY A 261 18.72 5.71 4.11
N LYS A 262 17.45 5.30 4.20
CA LYS A 262 16.99 4.25 5.13
C LYS A 262 17.74 2.94 4.90
N ILE A 263 17.80 2.45 3.66
CA ILE A 263 18.51 1.21 3.32
C ILE A 263 19.99 1.27 3.75
N ALA A 264 20.65 2.42 3.58
CA ALA A 264 22.04 2.57 3.98
C ALA A 264 22.22 2.43 5.51
N LEU A 265 21.32 3.02 6.30
CA LEU A 265 21.30 2.88 7.76
C LEU A 265 21.01 1.43 8.17
N GLU A 266 19.97 0.83 7.61
CA GLU A 266 19.59 -0.54 7.95
C GLU A 266 20.67 -1.57 7.60
N LYS A 267 21.39 -1.38 6.49
CA LYS A 267 22.54 -2.24 6.12
C LYS A 267 23.68 -2.14 7.13
N ARG A 268 23.98 -0.93 7.64
CA ARG A 268 25.05 -0.71 8.62
C ARG A 268 24.76 -1.41 9.96
N HIS A 269 23.50 -1.48 10.37
CA HIS A 269 23.13 -1.95 11.72
C HIS A 269 22.38 -3.27 11.77
N LYS A 270 22.13 -3.93 10.63
CA LYS A 270 21.31 -5.15 10.45
C LYS A 270 21.41 -6.18 11.58
N SER A 271 22.62 -6.54 12.01
CA SER A 271 22.85 -7.55 13.06
C SER A 271 22.32 -7.17 14.45
N ARG A 272 21.91 -5.91 14.65
CA ARG A 272 21.51 -5.32 15.93
C ARG A 272 20.04 -4.90 15.99
N LEU A 273 19.26 -5.25 14.97
CA LEU A 273 17.87 -4.78 14.79
C LEU A 273 16.83 -5.88 15.05
N THR A 274 17.25 -7.14 15.17
CA THR A 274 16.36 -8.26 15.46
C THR A 274 15.62 -8.04 16.78
N LEU A 275 14.30 -8.29 16.76
CA LEU A 275 13.39 -8.14 17.90
C LEU A 275 13.38 -6.73 18.46
N ARG A 276 13.51 -5.71 17.62
CA ARG A 276 13.48 -4.31 18.05
C ARG A 276 12.50 -3.48 17.24
N SER A 277 11.95 -2.47 17.90
CA SER A 277 11.06 -1.50 17.28
C SER A 277 11.34 -0.11 17.84
N ALA A 278 11.15 0.91 17.02
CA ALA A 278 11.29 2.30 17.41
C ALA A 278 10.09 2.73 18.26
N ARG A 279 10.36 3.44 19.36
CA ARG A 279 9.37 4.18 20.13
C ARG A 279 9.16 5.54 19.47
N LEU A 280 7.92 5.82 19.10
CA LEU A 280 7.56 7.04 18.38
C LEU A 280 6.42 7.76 19.11
N GLY A 281 6.44 9.08 19.14
CA GLY A 281 5.23 9.87 19.38
C GLY A 281 4.34 9.88 18.14
N ARG A 282 3.03 10.10 18.31
CA ARG A 282 2.04 10.02 17.21
C ARG A 282 2.38 10.92 16.03
N ARG A 283 2.84 12.14 16.29
CA ARG A 283 3.22 13.09 15.24
C ARG A 283 4.40 12.56 14.42
N THR A 284 5.43 12.03 15.08
CA THR A 284 6.60 11.44 14.41
C THR A 284 6.21 10.21 13.61
N ALA A 285 5.31 9.37 14.13
CA ALA A 285 4.78 8.22 13.41
C ALA A 285 4.13 8.64 12.08
N GLN A 286 3.29 9.69 12.06
CA GLN A 286 2.71 10.18 10.80
C GLN A 286 3.76 10.70 9.80
N ILE A 287 4.82 11.36 10.27
CA ILE A 287 5.91 11.88 9.41
C ILE A 287 6.70 10.73 8.79
N ILE A 288 7.04 9.72 9.60
CA ILE A 288 7.77 8.52 9.16
C ILE A 288 6.87 7.70 8.21
N SER A 289 5.63 7.36 8.60
CA SER A 289 4.72 6.57 7.76
C SER A 289 4.43 7.23 6.40
N LEU A 290 4.37 8.58 6.33
CA LEU A 290 4.28 9.27 5.05
C LEU A 290 5.45 8.90 4.13
N SER A 291 6.68 8.90 4.65
CA SER A 291 7.90 8.60 3.88
C SER A 291 8.05 7.10 3.60
N GLU A 292 7.70 6.24 4.57
CA GLU A 292 7.68 4.78 4.46
C GLU A 292 6.68 4.28 3.41
N SER A 293 5.63 5.06 3.10
CA SER A 293 4.76 4.73 1.96
C SER A 293 5.53 4.62 0.64
N SER A 294 6.70 5.26 0.53
CA SER A 294 7.60 5.19 -0.62
C SER A 294 6.98 5.62 -1.97
N LEU A 295 5.76 6.18 -1.95
CA LEU A 295 4.94 6.53 -3.11
C LEU A 295 4.57 8.03 -3.15
N LEU A 296 5.45 8.88 -2.64
CA LEU A 296 5.27 10.34 -2.52
C LEU A 296 4.94 11.04 -3.86
N GLY A 297 5.33 10.45 -4.99
CA GLY A 297 4.93 10.92 -6.32
C GLY A 297 3.42 10.88 -6.55
N MET A 298 2.73 9.86 -6.05
CA MET A 298 1.27 9.72 -6.19
C MET A 298 0.53 10.81 -5.39
N ALA A 299 1.01 11.11 -4.17
CA ALA A 299 0.44 12.15 -3.33
C ALA A 299 0.63 13.55 -3.93
N THR A 300 1.86 13.88 -4.33
CA THR A 300 2.17 15.20 -4.91
C THR A 300 1.39 15.45 -6.21
N GLU A 301 1.19 14.44 -7.06
CA GLU A 301 0.30 14.57 -8.24
C GLU A 301 -1.15 14.85 -7.84
N ALA A 302 -1.68 14.08 -6.89
CA ALA A 302 -3.07 14.20 -6.43
C ALA A 302 -3.34 15.60 -5.84
N ILE A 303 -2.44 16.07 -4.99
CA ILE A 303 -2.55 17.39 -4.34
C ILE A 303 -2.42 18.51 -5.37
N ALA A 304 -1.44 18.43 -6.30
CA ALA A 304 -1.28 19.41 -7.38
C ALA A 304 -2.52 19.50 -8.29
N ARG A 305 -3.26 18.38 -8.44
CA ARG A 305 -4.54 18.30 -9.16
C ARG A 305 -5.74 18.82 -8.36
N GLY A 306 -5.56 19.14 -7.08
CA GLY A 306 -6.54 19.77 -6.21
C GLY A 306 -7.22 18.86 -5.19
N CYS A 307 -6.71 17.63 -4.96
CA CYS A 307 -7.18 16.78 -3.87
C CYS A 307 -6.85 17.37 -2.48
N ASP A 308 -7.64 17.03 -1.46
CA ASP A 308 -7.38 17.47 -0.08
C ASP A 308 -6.07 16.91 0.44
N ALA A 309 -5.09 17.78 0.69
CA ALA A 309 -3.77 17.38 1.16
C ALA A 309 -3.80 16.62 2.49
N GLY A 310 -4.70 16.97 3.42
CA GLY A 310 -4.83 16.27 4.69
C GLY A 310 -5.33 14.84 4.52
N ALA A 311 -6.31 14.64 3.64
CA ALA A 311 -6.83 13.32 3.31
C ALA A 311 -5.79 12.47 2.56
N VAL A 312 -5.06 13.08 1.61
CA VAL A 312 -3.97 12.40 0.88
C VAL A 312 -2.85 11.96 1.82
N MET A 313 -2.43 12.82 2.75
CA MET A 313 -1.44 12.44 3.76
C MET A 313 -1.96 11.30 4.63
N SER A 314 -3.21 11.40 5.11
CA SER A 314 -3.82 10.32 5.91
C SER A 314 -3.85 8.99 5.17
N ASP A 315 -4.13 8.99 3.85
CA ASP A 315 -4.14 7.78 3.04
C ASP A 315 -2.75 7.15 2.94
N LEU A 316 -1.70 7.96 2.74
CA LEU A 316 -0.32 7.47 2.73
C LEU A 316 0.16 7.00 4.10
N VAL A 317 -0.20 7.72 5.17
CA VAL A 317 0.07 7.28 6.55
C VAL A 317 -0.59 5.92 6.81
N PHE A 318 -1.81 5.70 6.32
CA PHE A 318 -2.48 4.40 6.40
C PHE A 318 -1.84 3.32 5.52
N SER A 319 -1.18 3.68 4.43
CA SER A 319 -0.58 2.68 3.52
C SER A 319 0.54 1.86 4.17
N SER A 320 1.26 2.43 5.14
CA SER A 320 2.26 1.71 5.95
C SER A 320 1.64 0.60 6.81
N PRO A 321 0.70 0.85 7.73
CA PRO A 321 0.02 -0.22 8.47
C PRO A 321 -0.80 -1.11 7.54
N GLY A 322 -1.35 -0.57 6.45
CA GLY A 322 -1.96 -1.36 5.38
C GLY A 322 -1.03 -2.43 4.81
N THR A 323 0.28 -2.15 4.77
CA THR A 323 1.33 -3.08 4.33
C THR A 323 1.81 -3.98 5.46
N ASP A 324 2.07 -3.41 6.64
CA ASP A 324 2.71 -4.09 7.77
C ASP A 324 1.79 -5.05 8.53
N VAL A 325 0.47 -4.90 8.40
CA VAL A 325 -0.51 -5.74 9.12
C VAL A 325 -0.29 -7.23 8.88
N VAL A 326 0.21 -7.61 7.70
CA VAL A 326 0.48 -9.02 7.37
C VAL A 326 1.88 -9.48 7.76
N ASP A 327 2.73 -8.57 8.24
CA ASP A 327 4.15 -8.76 8.45
C ASP A 327 4.59 -8.58 9.93
N VAL A 328 3.67 -8.27 10.85
CA VAL A 328 3.90 -8.17 12.31
C VAL A 328 4.89 -9.22 12.87
N GLY A 329 4.66 -10.50 12.58
CA GLY A 329 5.49 -11.59 13.10
C GLY A 329 6.86 -11.71 12.43
N CYS A 330 6.99 -11.32 11.17
CA CYS A 330 8.26 -11.37 10.47
C CYS A 330 9.12 -10.15 10.72
N ASP A 331 8.50 -8.99 10.95
CA ASP A 331 9.21 -7.73 11.16
C ASP A 331 9.80 -7.67 12.57
N LEU A 332 9.20 -8.39 13.52
CA LEU A 332 9.85 -8.75 14.77
C LEU A 332 11.24 -9.39 14.56
N LEU A 333 11.48 -10.12 13.47
CA LEU A 333 12.77 -10.79 13.22
C LEU A 333 13.63 -10.04 12.18
N ASN A 334 13.01 -9.33 11.23
CA ASN A 334 13.62 -8.87 9.98
C ASN A 334 14.27 -7.48 10.01
N SER A 335 14.58 -6.94 11.18
CA SER A 335 15.28 -5.65 11.32
C SER A 335 14.48 -4.40 10.97
N GLU A 336 13.17 -4.52 10.72
CA GLU A 336 12.28 -3.41 10.42
C GLU A 336 11.87 -2.68 11.70
N VAL A 337 12.72 -1.75 12.13
CA VAL A 337 12.48 -0.99 13.37
C VAL A 337 11.36 0.04 13.24
N MET A 338 11.04 0.48 12.01
CA MET A 338 9.96 1.42 11.70
C MET A 338 8.67 0.69 11.26
N ASN A 339 8.35 -0.42 11.93
CA ASN A 339 7.10 -1.16 11.70
C ASN A 339 5.91 -0.46 12.37
N SER A 340 4.97 0.02 11.55
CA SER A 340 3.84 0.85 11.98
C SER A 340 2.87 0.15 12.95
N PHE A 341 2.80 -1.19 12.96
CA PHE A 341 2.00 -1.97 13.91
C PHE A 341 2.69 -2.15 15.26
N LEU A 342 4.03 -2.23 15.27
CA LEU A 342 4.83 -2.50 16.46
C LEU A 342 5.36 -1.23 17.13
N ASN A 343 5.36 -0.08 16.44
CA ASN A 343 5.82 1.21 16.95
C ASN A 343 4.87 1.87 17.95
N VAL A 344 3.65 1.35 18.10
CA VAL A 344 2.59 1.92 18.97
C VAL A 344 3.03 1.89 20.44
N GLY A 345 2.67 2.92 21.20
CA GLY A 345 2.99 3.07 22.63
C GLY A 345 2.59 1.86 23.46
N ASP A 346 1.43 1.25 23.17
CA ASP A 346 0.92 0.05 23.86
C ASP A 346 1.89 -1.14 23.80
N ILE A 347 2.76 -1.19 22.78
CA ILE A 347 3.76 -2.24 22.57
C ILE A 347 5.14 -1.77 23.02
N THR A 348 5.55 -0.57 22.61
CA THR A 348 6.91 -0.08 22.81
C THR A 348 7.19 0.40 24.24
N GLU A 349 6.17 0.75 25.03
CA GLU A 349 6.39 1.02 26.46
C GLU A 349 6.69 -0.24 27.27
N PRO A 350 5.87 -1.32 27.20
CA PRO A 350 6.17 -2.55 27.91
C PRO A 350 7.22 -3.43 27.22
N GLY A 351 7.48 -3.23 25.92
CA GLY A 351 8.29 -4.14 25.10
C GLY A 351 7.61 -5.50 24.86
N ILE A 352 6.27 -5.56 24.96
CA ILE A 352 5.49 -6.79 24.91
C ILE A 352 4.46 -6.71 23.79
N VAL A 353 4.52 -7.66 22.87
CA VAL A 353 3.50 -7.88 21.84
C VAL A 353 2.51 -8.92 22.37
N SER A 354 1.26 -8.53 22.60
CA SER A 354 0.19 -9.40 23.10
C SER A 354 -0.99 -9.44 22.14
N GLU A 355 -1.84 -10.46 22.27
CA GLU A 355 -3.03 -10.61 21.45
C GLU A 355 -3.99 -9.42 21.59
N ASP A 356 -4.24 -8.99 22.83
CA ASP A 356 -5.15 -7.89 23.13
C ASP A 356 -4.64 -6.56 22.56
N VAL A 357 -3.34 -6.29 22.67
CA VAL A 357 -2.74 -5.07 22.12
C VAL A 357 -2.76 -5.09 20.60
N LEU A 358 -2.41 -6.21 19.96
CA LEU A 358 -2.49 -6.33 18.50
C LEU A 358 -3.91 -6.09 17.97
N ARG A 359 -4.95 -6.56 18.68
CA ARG A 359 -6.35 -6.27 18.31
C ARG A 359 -6.70 -4.79 18.43
N LYS A 360 -6.27 -4.12 19.51
CA LYS A 360 -6.52 -2.67 19.66
C LYS A 360 -5.86 -1.86 18.55
N VAL A 361 -4.60 -2.17 18.23
CA VAL A 361 -3.85 -1.54 17.14
C VAL A 361 -4.53 -1.80 15.80
N TYR A 362 -4.92 -3.05 15.55
CA TYR A 362 -5.68 -3.44 14.36
C TYR A 362 -6.98 -2.63 14.23
N ASP A 363 -7.77 -2.51 15.30
CA ASP A 363 -9.04 -1.78 15.30
C ASP A 363 -8.85 -0.28 15.05
N ALA A 364 -7.80 0.32 15.63
CA ALA A 364 -7.43 1.71 15.37
C ALA A 364 -7.13 1.96 13.89
N TYR A 365 -6.34 1.10 13.25
CA TYR A 365 -6.04 1.21 11.82
C TYR A 365 -7.25 0.88 10.94
N ALA A 366 -8.03 -0.15 11.29
CA ALA A 366 -9.26 -0.49 10.59
C ALA A 366 -10.25 0.67 10.56
N ALA A 367 -10.38 1.41 11.67
CA ALA A 367 -11.21 2.61 11.76
C ALA A 367 -10.63 3.76 10.92
N THR A 368 -9.31 3.95 10.93
CA THR A 368 -8.63 5.00 10.14
C THR A 368 -8.82 4.83 8.63
N GLY A 369 -8.77 3.58 8.14
CA GLY A 369 -8.94 3.26 6.72
C GLY A 369 -10.39 3.27 6.22
N ALA A 370 -11.38 3.23 7.10
CA ALA A 370 -12.77 2.97 6.73
C ALA A 370 -13.34 4.01 5.75
N ARG A 371 -13.19 5.31 6.04
CA ARG A 371 -13.69 6.37 5.15
C ARG A 371 -12.97 6.41 3.80
N MET A 372 -11.69 6.10 3.79
CA MET A 372 -10.89 5.99 2.57
C MET A 372 -11.45 4.89 1.66
N LEU A 373 -11.72 3.70 2.21
CA LEU A 373 -12.17 2.53 1.45
C LEU A 373 -13.66 2.57 1.06
N THR A 374 -14.49 3.30 1.80
CA THR A 374 -15.96 3.31 1.60
C THR A 374 -16.47 4.60 0.97
N GLU A 375 -16.03 5.77 1.45
CA GLU A 375 -16.55 7.07 1.01
C GLU A 375 -15.68 7.69 -0.09
N ARG A 376 -14.36 7.57 0.05
CA ARG A 376 -13.35 8.25 -0.77
C ARG A 376 -12.63 7.33 -1.75
N TRP A 377 -13.11 6.10 -1.94
CA TRP A 377 -12.50 5.07 -2.81
C TRP A 377 -12.14 5.55 -4.22
N PHE A 378 -12.84 6.57 -4.72
CA PHE A 378 -12.61 7.13 -6.05
C PHE A 378 -11.42 8.10 -6.13
N GLU A 379 -10.83 8.50 -5.01
CA GLU A 379 -9.67 9.40 -4.94
C GLU A 379 -8.38 8.66 -5.31
N PRO A 380 -7.41 9.31 -5.99
CA PRO A 380 -6.24 8.59 -6.52
C PRO A 380 -5.48 7.78 -5.47
N VAL A 381 -5.17 8.36 -4.31
CA VAL A 381 -4.39 7.67 -3.27
C VAL A 381 -5.23 6.61 -2.53
N ALA A 382 -6.53 6.86 -2.31
CA ALA A 382 -7.45 5.82 -1.82
C ALA A 382 -7.50 4.59 -2.73
N ARG A 383 -7.40 4.75 -4.07
CA ARG A 383 -7.30 3.61 -5.01
C ARG A 383 -6.02 2.82 -4.86
N MET A 384 -4.90 3.51 -4.59
CA MET A 384 -3.63 2.87 -4.29
C MET A 384 -3.74 2.05 -3.00
N CYS A 385 -4.25 2.65 -1.92
CA CYS A 385 -4.38 1.95 -0.65
C CYS A 385 -5.37 0.77 -0.71
N ALA A 386 -6.46 0.90 -1.48
CA ALA A 386 -7.37 -0.21 -1.74
C ALA A 386 -6.67 -1.40 -2.41
N ALA A 387 -5.71 -1.13 -3.30
CA ALA A 387 -4.95 -2.16 -4.01
C ALA A 387 -3.98 -2.94 -3.10
N LEU A 388 -3.67 -2.46 -1.90
CA LEU A 388 -2.82 -3.19 -0.95
C LEU A 388 -3.39 -4.57 -0.64
N TYR A 389 -4.71 -4.67 -0.41
CA TYR A 389 -5.37 -5.96 -0.17
C TYR A 389 -5.11 -6.97 -1.29
N THR A 390 -5.32 -6.56 -2.54
CA THR A 390 -5.04 -7.41 -3.69
C THR A 390 -3.55 -7.70 -3.84
N TRP A 391 -2.69 -6.72 -3.56
CA TRP A 391 -1.24 -6.88 -3.64
C TRP A 391 -0.72 -7.93 -2.66
N HIS A 392 -1.21 -7.98 -1.41
CA HIS A 392 -0.84 -9.05 -0.47
C HIS A 392 -1.18 -10.46 -0.99
N ILE A 393 -2.28 -10.59 -1.72
CA ILE A 393 -2.68 -11.85 -2.36
C ILE A 393 -1.78 -12.14 -3.57
N GLN A 394 -1.45 -11.12 -4.36
CA GLN A 394 -0.95 -11.26 -5.73
C GLN A 394 0.56 -11.06 -5.89
N ASN A 395 1.31 -10.73 -4.85
CA ASN A 395 2.70 -10.31 -5.03
C ASN A 395 3.76 -11.42 -4.95
N ASP A 396 3.36 -12.68 -4.74
CA ASP A 396 4.27 -13.83 -4.55
C ASP A 396 5.32 -13.61 -3.44
N ARG A 397 5.09 -12.68 -2.52
CA ARG A 397 5.96 -12.37 -1.37
C ARG A 397 5.25 -12.69 -0.07
N HIS A 398 4.07 -12.11 0.16
CA HIS A 398 3.41 -12.15 1.47
C HIS A 398 2.72 -13.48 1.78
N MET A 399 2.32 -14.26 0.77
CA MET A 399 1.56 -15.49 0.99
C MET A 399 0.29 -15.25 1.84
N PHE A 400 -0.46 -14.20 1.53
CA PHE A 400 -1.58 -13.73 2.35
C PHE A 400 -2.58 -14.83 2.72
N LEU A 401 -2.98 -15.67 1.76
CA LEU A 401 -3.95 -16.76 1.99
C LEU A 401 -3.43 -17.78 3.01
N ARG A 402 -2.14 -18.14 2.91
CA ARG A 402 -1.45 -19.02 3.86
C ARG A 402 -1.35 -18.39 5.24
N ARG A 403 -1.08 -17.09 5.35
CA ARG A 403 -1.09 -16.39 6.64
C ARG A 403 -2.50 -16.39 7.23
N ALA A 404 -3.50 -16.03 6.43
CA ALA A 404 -4.88 -15.97 6.86
C ALA A 404 -5.40 -17.32 7.38
N ILE A 405 -5.11 -18.43 6.69
CA ILE A 405 -5.54 -19.76 7.16
C ILE A 405 -4.87 -20.16 8.48
N LEU A 406 -3.58 -19.85 8.63
CA LEU A 406 -2.80 -20.18 9.82
C LEU A 406 -3.22 -19.35 11.05
N GLY A 407 -3.54 -18.07 10.86
CA GLY A 407 -4.01 -17.20 11.94
C GLY A 407 -5.53 -17.21 12.14
N TRP A 408 -6.28 -17.89 11.27
CA TRP A 408 -7.74 -17.98 11.35
C TRP A 408 -8.26 -18.39 12.73
N PRO A 409 -7.63 -19.32 13.48
CA PRO A 409 -8.08 -19.68 14.82
C PRO A 409 -8.08 -18.52 15.83
N LYS A 410 -7.29 -17.46 15.61
CA LYS A 410 -7.25 -16.26 16.48
C LYS A 410 -8.12 -15.10 16.00
N ALA A 411 -8.39 -15.01 14.70
CA ALA A 411 -9.15 -13.89 14.14
C ALA A 411 -10.62 -13.93 14.56
N ARG A 412 -11.24 -12.75 14.66
CA ARG A 412 -12.69 -12.64 14.88
C ARG A 412 -13.48 -13.29 13.73
N LYS A 413 -14.70 -13.73 14.03
CA LYS A 413 -15.59 -14.47 13.09
C LYS A 413 -16.90 -13.76 12.83
N THR A 414 -17.21 -12.75 13.65
CA THR A 414 -18.41 -11.95 13.55
C THR A 414 -18.03 -10.56 13.05
N PRO A 415 -18.73 -10.01 12.04
CA PRO A 415 -18.49 -8.66 11.56
C PRO A 415 -18.52 -7.61 12.68
N ALA A 416 -17.77 -6.52 12.49
CA ALA A 416 -17.93 -5.31 13.31
C ALA A 416 -19.40 -4.83 13.22
N ARG A 417 -20.02 -4.62 14.39
CA ARG A 417 -21.38 -4.07 14.51
C ARG A 417 -21.42 -3.07 15.66
N PRO A 418 -21.47 -1.75 15.39
CA PRO A 418 -21.44 -1.14 14.06
C PRO A 418 -20.06 -1.31 13.38
N GLN A 419 -20.02 -1.12 12.06
CA GLN A 419 -18.75 -0.84 11.38
C GLN A 419 -18.30 0.56 11.75
N CYS A 420 -17.00 0.79 11.92
CA CYS A 420 -16.48 1.99 12.56
C CYS A 420 -15.50 2.78 11.70
N GLU A 421 -15.42 4.08 11.95
CA GLU A 421 -14.43 4.99 11.38
C GLU A 421 -13.89 5.94 12.45
N ALA A 422 -12.70 6.50 12.21
CA ALA A 422 -12.06 7.52 13.02
C ALA A 422 -10.89 8.15 12.27
N ASP A 423 -10.43 9.32 12.71
CA ASP A 423 -9.18 9.93 12.24
C ASP A 423 -7.98 9.41 13.05
N PHE A 424 -6.78 9.45 12.47
CA PHE A 424 -5.55 8.97 13.09
C PHE A 424 -5.27 9.61 14.46
N ASP A 425 -5.51 10.93 14.57
CA ASP A 425 -5.32 11.71 15.80
C ASP A 425 -6.42 11.52 16.85
N GLU A 426 -7.47 10.75 16.54
CA GLU A 426 -8.49 10.34 17.50
C GLU A 426 -8.21 8.93 18.04
N VAL A 427 -7.77 8.01 17.19
CA VAL A 427 -7.49 6.61 17.59
C VAL A 427 -6.16 6.46 18.33
N PHE A 428 -5.23 7.40 18.15
CA PHE A 428 -3.95 7.44 18.85
C PHE A 428 -3.80 8.75 19.66
N ASP A 429 -3.32 8.65 20.90
CA ASP A 429 -2.96 9.82 21.70
C ASP A 429 -1.59 10.39 21.29
N LYS A 430 -1.15 11.47 21.94
CA LYS A 430 0.13 12.13 21.62
C LYS A 430 1.37 11.22 21.76
N ASP A 431 1.30 10.25 22.67
CA ASP A 431 2.38 9.31 23.00
C ASP A 431 2.23 8.01 22.19
N TYR A 432 1.34 8.03 21.19
CA TYR A 432 1.04 6.96 20.27
C TYR A 432 0.40 5.72 20.92
N HIS A 433 -0.32 5.89 22.04
CA HIS A 433 -1.18 4.84 22.58
C HIS A 433 -2.53 4.82 21.90
N THR A 434 -3.10 3.63 21.74
CA THR A 434 -4.48 3.45 21.31
C THR A 434 -5.43 4.05 22.34
N THR A 435 -6.35 4.90 21.88
CA THR A 435 -7.35 5.55 22.74
C THR A 435 -8.61 4.71 22.94
N GLY A 436 -8.81 3.72 22.05
CA GLY A 436 -10.07 2.97 21.91
C GLY A 436 -11.21 3.79 21.29
N PHE A 437 -10.96 5.04 20.88
CA PHE A 437 -11.97 5.87 20.24
C PHE A 437 -12.31 5.34 18.86
N SER A 438 -13.60 5.25 18.56
CA SER A 438 -14.14 5.11 17.21
C SER A 438 -15.58 5.59 17.18
N ARG A 439 -16.12 5.85 16.00
CA ARG A 439 -17.53 6.19 15.80
C ARG A 439 -18.14 5.29 14.72
N PRO A 440 -19.46 5.06 14.74
CA PRO A 440 -20.13 4.32 13.67
C PRO A 440 -19.86 4.98 12.32
N LEU A 441 -19.56 4.16 11.31
CA LEU A 441 -19.54 4.57 9.92
C LEU A 441 -20.92 5.12 9.55
N ASP A 442 -20.98 6.13 8.67
CA ASP A 442 -22.26 6.66 8.20
C ASP A 442 -23.11 5.52 7.61
N ALA A 443 -24.37 5.43 8.04
CA ALA A 443 -25.28 4.33 7.73
C ALA A 443 -25.47 4.08 6.22
N LYS A 444 -25.19 5.07 5.35
CA LYS A 444 -25.23 4.88 3.89
C LYS A 444 -24.04 4.09 3.33
N TYR A 445 -22.97 3.94 4.11
CA TYR A 445 -21.73 3.27 3.73
C TYR A 445 -21.51 1.97 4.53
N GLU A 446 -22.11 1.88 5.73
CA GLU A 446 -22.20 0.62 6.48
C GLU A 446 -22.97 -0.44 5.67
N CYS A 447 -22.40 -1.63 5.54
CA CYS A 447 -23.05 -2.77 4.89
C CYS A 447 -23.64 -3.73 5.93
N ASN A 448 -24.47 -4.67 5.49
CA ASN A 448 -25.10 -5.66 6.40
C ASN A 448 -24.13 -6.70 7.02
N GLY A 449 -22.85 -6.70 6.61
CA GLY A 449 -21.81 -7.59 7.13
C GLY A 449 -21.84 -9.01 6.58
N GLU A 450 -22.62 -9.29 5.54
CA GLU A 450 -22.59 -10.60 4.85
C GLU A 450 -21.36 -10.71 3.93
N ASP A 451 -20.92 -11.94 3.64
CA ASP A 451 -19.77 -12.19 2.75
C ASP A 451 -19.96 -11.57 1.36
N THR A 452 -21.19 -11.61 0.83
CA THR A 452 -21.64 -10.74 -0.26
C THR A 452 -22.70 -9.81 0.31
N CYS A 453 -22.29 -8.61 0.71
CA CYS A 453 -23.17 -7.67 1.39
C CYS A 453 -24.28 -7.12 0.47
N ASP A 454 -25.22 -6.40 1.07
CA ASP A 454 -26.31 -5.72 0.37
C ASP A 454 -25.82 -4.71 -0.67
N HIS A 455 -24.79 -3.92 -0.35
CA HIS A 455 -24.17 -2.98 -1.30
C HIS A 455 -23.59 -3.69 -2.53
N VAL A 456 -22.87 -4.80 -2.33
CA VAL A 456 -22.28 -5.56 -3.43
C VAL A 456 -23.35 -6.31 -4.22
N SER A 457 -24.35 -6.87 -3.54
CA SER A 457 -25.47 -7.56 -4.18
C SER A 457 -26.25 -6.64 -5.13
N ASP A 458 -26.59 -5.43 -4.66
CA ASP A 458 -27.23 -4.41 -5.50
C ASP A 458 -26.31 -3.95 -6.65
N PHE A 459 -25.02 -3.71 -6.37
CA PHE A 459 -24.05 -3.34 -7.39
C PHE A 459 -23.92 -4.40 -8.51
N LEU A 460 -23.84 -5.68 -8.14
CA LEU A 460 -23.74 -6.80 -9.10
C LEU A 460 -25.06 -7.01 -9.84
N CYS A 461 -26.21 -6.78 -9.21
CA CYS A 461 -27.52 -6.84 -9.87
C CYS A 461 -27.65 -5.77 -10.95
N ARG A 462 -27.25 -4.52 -10.66
CA ARG A 462 -27.25 -3.42 -11.64
C ARG A 462 -26.26 -3.61 -12.80
N ASN A 463 -25.33 -4.56 -12.66
CA ASN A 463 -24.31 -4.90 -13.66
C ASN A 463 -24.37 -6.38 -14.05
N GLU A 464 -25.57 -6.97 -14.09
CA GLU A 464 -25.76 -8.39 -14.40
C GLU A 464 -25.22 -8.82 -15.78
N ASP A 465 -25.15 -7.87 -16.73
CA ASP A 465 -24.58 -8.04 -18.07
C ASP A 465 -23.05 -8.16 -18.07
N LYS A 466 -22.40 -7.95 -16.91
CA LYS A 466 -20.95 -7.98 -16.71
C LYS A 466 -20.56 -9.08 -15.72
N PRO A 467 -20.64 -10.38 -16.09
CA PRO A 467 -20.37 -11.50 -15.19
C PRO A 467 -18.96 -11.48 -14.57
N LEU A 468 -18.00 -10.85 -15.25
CA LEU A 468 -16.62 -10.72 -14.78
C LEU A 468 -16.49 -9.96 -13.45
N LEU A 469 -17.45 -9.08 -13.12
CA LEU A 469 -17.47 -8.37 -11.83
C LEU A 469 -17.81 -9.33 -10.68
N ARG A 470 -18.73 -10.27 -10.92
CA ARG A 470 -19.08 -11.32 -9.96
C ARG A 470 -17.92 -12.28 -9.77
N ASP A 471 -17.24 -12.66 -10.85
CA ASP A 471 -16.02 -13.46 -10.78
C ASP A 471 -14.97 -12.77 -9.92
N LEU A 472 -14.71 -11.47 -10.15
CA LEU A 472 -13.73 -10.73 -9.35
C LEU A 472 -14.10 -10.76 -7.86
N TRP A 473 -15.36 -10.46 -7.51
CA TRP A 473 -15.81 -10.53 -6.11
C TRP A 473 -15.58 -11.91 -5.50
N TRP A 474 -15.88 -12.97 -6.25
CA TRP A 474 -15.61 -14.33 -5.80
C TRP A 474 -14.13 -14.56 -5.51
N PHE A 475 -13.23 -14.16 -6.42
CA PHE A 475 -11.78 -14.31 -6.23
C PHE A 475 -11.19 -13.41 -5.14
N LEU A 476 -11.85 -12.32 -4.79
CA LEU A 476 -11.38 -11.39 -3.75
C LEU A 476 -11.94 -11.69 -2.36
N VAL A 477 -13.13 -12.30 -2.25
CA VAL A 477 -13.82 -12.46 -0.97
C VAL A 477 -14.28 -13.88 -0.75
N ILE A 478 -15.14 -14.43 -1.61
CA ILE A 478 -15.79 -15.72 -1.36
C ILE A 478 -14.80 -16.88 -1.39
N GLY A 479 -14.03 -17.01 -2.48
CA GLY A 479 -13.01 -18.05 -2.62
C GLY A 479 -11.95 -18.02 -1.51
N PRO A 480 -11.33 -16.85 -1.22
CA PRO A 480 -10.42 -16.71 -0.08
C PRO A 480 -11.04 -17.11 1.27
N LEU A 481 -12.29 -16.71 1.55
CA LEU A 481 -12.95 -17.09 2.79
C LEU A 481 -13.26 -18.58 2.87
N ASP A 482 -13.76 -19.18 1.80
CA ASP A 482 -14.04 -20.61 1.75
C ASP A 482 -12.76 -21.42 1.96
N TYR A 483 -11.65 -21.00 1.33
CA TYR A 483 -10.33 -21.59 1.53
C TYR A 483 -9.88 -21.50 2.99
N VAL A 484 -9.91 -20.30 3.58
CA VAL A 484 -9.49 -20.04 4.96
C VAL A 484 -10.37 -20.79 5.97
N ARG A 485 -11.68 -20.82 5.76
CA ARG A 485 -12.64 -21.59 6.59
C ARG A 485 -12.43 -23.09 6.48
N GLY A 486 -11.98 -23.57 5.32
CA GLY A 486 -11.60 -24.97 5.12
C GLY A 486 -10.43 -25.43 5.99
N GLY A 487 -9.56 -24.50 6.42
CA GLY A 487 -8.51 -24.76 7.41
C GLY A 487 -7.38 -25.70 6.94
N GLN A 488 -7.36 -26.05 5.65
CA GLN A 488 -6.33 -26.90 5.05
C GLN A 488 -5.49 -26.11 4.05
N VAL A 489 -4.20 -26.15 4.30
CA VAL A 489 -3.17 -25.61 3.43
C VAL A 489 -3.12 -26.41 2.12
N ASP A 490 -3.39 -25.75 0.99
CA ASP A 490 -3.35 -26.32 -0.36
C ASP A 490 -2.75 -25.34 -1.37
N ASP A 491 -1.51 -25.60 -1.78
CA ASP A 491 -0.76 -24.76 -2.72
C ASP A 491 -1.45 -24.61 -4.08
N LYS A 492 -2.15 -25.66 -4.55
CA LYS A 492 -2.86 -25.61 -5.83
C LYS A 492 -4.10 -24.73 -5.72
N HIS A 493 -4.81 -24.79 -4.60
CA HIS A 493 -5.96 -23.92 -4.34
C HIS A 493 -5.51 -22.47 -4.19
N GLU A 494 -4.45 -22.20 -3.42
CA GLU A 494 -3.86 -20.86 -3.31
C GLU A 494 -3.48 -20.30 -4.67
N GLN A 495 -2.74 -21.06 -5.48
CA GLN A 495 -2.34 -20.63 -6.82
C GLN A 495 -3.55 -20.35 -7.73
N MET A 496 -4.62 -21.15 -7.62
CA MET A 496 -5.86 -20.91 -8.37
C MET A 496 -6.53 -19.59 -7.97
N LEU A 497 -6.61 -19.29 -6.67
CA LEU A 497 -7.20 -18.04 -6.18
C LEU A 497 -6.35 -16.83 -6.57
N ILE A 498 -5.03 -16.94 -6.40
CA ILE A 498 -4.06 -15.89 -6.70
C ILE A 498 -4.09 -15.57 -8.21
N GLU A 499 -3.84 -16.55 -9.07
CA GLU A 499 -3.79 -16.33 -10.52
C GLU A 499 -5.16 -15.99 -11.09
N GLY A 500 -6.22 -16.60 -10.56
CA GLY A 500 -7.59 -16.26 -10.93
C GLY A 500 -7.92 -14.79 -10.67
N SER A 501 -7.54 -14.26 -9.50
CA SER A 501 -7.74 -12.85 -9.17
C SER A 501 -6.98 -11.91 -10.11
N ARG A 502 -5.70 -12.19 -10.37
CA ARG A 502 -4.84 -11.43 -11.31
C ARG A 502 -5.46 -11.37 -12.70
N LEU A 503 -5.91 -12.52 -13.21
CA LEU A 503 -6.50 -12.64 -14.53
C LEU A 503 -7.83 -11.88 -14.66
N ARG A 504 -8.68 -11.90 -13.61
CA ARG A 504 -9.93 -11.14 -13.62
C ARG A 504 -9.69 -9.65 -13.61
N MET A 505 -8.72 -9.17 -12.84
CA MET A 505 -8.33 -7.76 -12.84
C MET A 505 -7.82 -7.31 -14.22
N ALA A 506 -6.93 -8.08 -14.85
CA ALA A 506 -6.42 -7.78 -16.19
C ALA A 506 -7.54 -7.75 -17.25
N LYS A 507 -8.48 -8.70 -17.21
CA LYS A 507 -9.64 -8.75 -18.12
C LYS A 507 -10.63 -7.60 -17.90
N LEU A 508 -10.85 -7.18 -16.65
CA LEU A 508 -11.70 -6.02 -16.35
C LEU A 508 -11.07 -4.73 -16.85
N PHE A 509 -9.76 -4.59 -16.63
CA PHE A 509 -8.98 -3.46 -17.11
C PHE A 509 -9.06 -3.33 -18.63
N SER A 510 -8.77 -4.39 -19.39
CA SER A 510 -8.81 -4.36 -20.86
C SER A 510 -10.20 -4.06 -21.44
N LYS A 511 -11.27 -4.40 -20.71
CA LYS A 511 -12.65 -4.06 -21.05
C LYS A 511 -13.07 -2.63 -20.65
N GLY A 512 -12.20 -1.87 -19.99
CA GLY A 512 -12.48 -0.51 -19.55
C GLY A 512 -13.39 -0.39 -18.32
N LEU A 513 -13.54 -1.46 -17.54
CA LEU A 513 -14.37 -1.53 -16.32
C LEU A 513 -13.58 -1.14 -15.06
N VAL A 514 -12.71 -0.14 -15.18
CA VAL A 514 -11.74 0.20 -14.13
C VAL A 514 -12.45 0.74 -12.89
N LEU A 515 -13.48 1.58 -13.04
CA LEU A 515 -14.15 2.18 -11.89
C LEU A 515 -14.95 1.14 -11.09
N GLU A 516 -15.62 0.22 -11.79
CA GLU A 516 -16.30 -0.93 -11.18
C GLU A 516 -15.32 -1.85 -10.46
N MET A 517 -14.17 -2.14 -11.07
CA MET A 517 -13.11 -2.93 -10.47
C MET A 517 -12.55 -2.28 -9.19
N VAL A 518 -12.23 -0.97 -9.24
CA VAL A 518 -11.74 -0.22 -8.08
C VAL A 518 -12.76 -0.26 -6.93
N TRP A 519 -14.04 -0.04 -7.23
CA TRP A 519 -15.09 -0.07 -6.21
C TRP A 519 -15.15 -1.42 -5.50
N LEU A 520 -15.11 -2.53 -6.25
CA LEU A 520 -15.07 -3.88 -5.69
C LEU A 520 -13.81 -4.14 -4.85
N ILE A 521 -12.64 -3.67 -5.30
CA ILE A 521 -11.38 -3.83 -4.56
C ILE A 521 -11.42 -3.07 -3.23
N ALA A 522 -11.87 -1.82 -3.25
CA ALA A 522 -11.99 -1.00 -2.05
C ALA A 522 -12.99 -1.61 -1.05
N HIS A 523 -14.13 -2.13 -1.54
CA HIS A 523 -15.11 -2.79 -0.70
C HIS A 523 -14.61 -4.13 -0.15
N ALA A 524 -13.89 -4.92 -0.95
CA ALA A 524 -13.26 -6.17 -0.51
C ALA A 524 -12.18 -5.91 0.56
N SER A 525 -11.40 -4.84 0.40
CA SER A 525 -10.42 -4.39 1.39
C SER A 525 -11.10 -3.99 2.70
N HIS A 526 -12.19 -3.21 2.65
CA HIS A 526 -12.99 -2.89 3.83
C HIS A 526 -13.56 -4.14 4.52
N HIS A 527 -14.05 -5.10 3.74
CA HIS A 527 -14.49 -6.40 4.26
C HIS A 527 -13.35 -7.15 4.97
N ALA A 528 -12.16 -7.16 4.39
CA ALA A 528 -10.98 -7.80 4.96
C ALA A 528 -10.58 -7.19 6.32
N TRP A 529 -10.82 -5.88 6.51
CA TRP A 529 -10.55 -5.18 7.75
C TRP A 529 -11.63 -5.40 8.82
N GLN A 530 -12.92 -5.18 8.50
CA GLN A 530 -13.97 -5.07 9.52
C GLN A 530 -15.11 -6.09 9.43
N VAL A 531 -15.25 -6.82 8.32
CA VAL A 531 -16.39 -7.74 8.13
C VAL A 531 -15.97 -9.18 8.35
N ASN A 532 -14.96 -9.63 7.60
CA ASN A 532 -14.54 -11.02 7.58
C ASN A 532 -13.18 -11.25 8.25
N TYR A 533 -12.48 -10.18 8.64
CA TYR A 533 -11.23 -10.20 9.41
C TYR A 533 -10.10 -11.03 8.78
N LEU A 534 -10.03 -11.08 7.44
CA LEU A 534 -8.92 -11.73 6.73
C LEU A 534 -7.58 -11.04 7.01
N PHE A 535 -7.54 -9.71 7.18
CA PHE A 535 -6.31 -9.03 7.59
C PHE A 535 -5.90 -9.40 9.02
N GLU A 536 -6.83 -9.46 9.97
CA GLU A 536 -6.53 -9.90 11.35
C GLU A 536 -6.02 -11.34 11.36
N ALA A 537 -6.61 -12.21 10.54
CA ALA A 537 -6.15 -13.58 10.37
C ALA A 537 -4.73 -13.64 9.81
N ALA A 538 -4.43 -12.85 8.77
CA ALA A 538 -3.08 -12.78 8.21
C ALA A 538 -2.07 -12.21 9.21
N MET A 539 -2.47 -11.20 10.00
CA MET A 539 -1.67 -10.61 11.09
C MET A 539 -1.27 -11.68 12.11
N PHE A 540 -2.20 -12.45 12.65
CA PHE A 540 -1.85 -13.52 13.59
C PHE A 540 -1.07 -14.66 12.94
N GLY A 541 -1.38 -14.99 11.68
CA GLY A 541 -0.65 -16.02 10.93
C GLY A 541 0.82 -15.67 10.70
N SER A 542 1.13 -14.37 10.57
CA SER A 542 2.51 -13.88 10.42
C SER A 542 3.40 -14.22 11.61
N ILE A 543 2.85 -14.32 12.83
CA ILE A 543 3.57 -14.67 14.06
C ILE A 543 4.14 -16.09 13.99
N LEU A 544 3.50 -16.96 13.20
CA LEU A 544 3.94 -18.34 12.98
C LEU A 544 5.11 -18.46 11.99
N ASP A 545 5.78 -17.35 11.64
CA ASP A 545 7.04 -17.39 10.91
C ASP A 545 8.05 -18.35 11.57
N GLY A 546 8.65 -19.19 10.72
CA GLY A 546 9.65 -20.18 11.07
C GLY A 546 11.07 -19.63 11.27
N GLY A 547 11.26 -18.31 11.36
CA GLY A 547 12.54 -17.66 11.64
C GLY A 547 13.52 -17.63 10.46
N LYS A 548 13.04 -17.98 9.27
CA LYS A 548 13.84 -18.01 8.03
C LYS A 548 13.50 -16.83 7.10
N LEU A 549 12.70 -15.89 7.58
CA LEU A 549 12.25 -14.71 6.85
C LEU A 549 13.33 -13.66 6.64
N ALA A 550 14.44 -13.76 7.38
CA ALA A 550 15.60 -12.89 7.23
C ALA A 550 16.26 -13.11 5.86
N GLY A 551 15.85 -12.34 4.84
CA GLY A 551 16.72 -12.00 3.72
C GLY A 551 16.70 -12.88 2.48
N LYS A 552 15.55 -13.10 1.83
CA LYS A 552 15.57 -13.55 0.41
C LYS A 552 15.01 -12.57 -0.61
N LEU A 553 14.34 -11.50 -0.15
CA LEU A 553 14.06 -10.34 -0.98
C LEU A 553 14.14 -9.01 -0.24
N ASP A 554 14.11 -9.03 1.09
CA ASP A 554 14.09 -7.77 1.85
C ASP A 554 15.37 -6.97 1.64
N ARG A 555 16.49 -7.60 1.25
CA ARG A 555 17.59 -7.02 0.45
C ARG A 555 18.39 -8.14 -0.22
N LEU A 556 18.10 -8.51 -1.49
CA LEU A 556 19.16 -9.11 -2.30
C LEU A 556 20.30 -8.09 -2.34
N GLU A 557 21.43 -8.42 -1.73
CA GLU A 557 22.60 -7.55 -1.66
C GLU A 557 23.59 -7.94 -2.74
N ASP A 558 24.48 -7.01 -3.09
CA ASP A 558 25.55 -7.19 -4.07
C ASP A 558 26.40 -8.40 -3.63
N GLU A 559 26.18 -9.58 -4.24
CA GLU A 559 27.10 -10.70 -4.16
C GLU A 559 28.35 -10.31 -4.95
N LYS A 560 29.17 -9.44 -4.37
CA LYS A 560 30.55 -9.31 -4.83
C LYS A 560 31.21 -10.66 -4.60
N GLN A 561 31.39 -11.35 -5.73
CA GLN A 561 32.30 -12.46 -5.95
C GLN A 561 33.48 -12.35 -4.98
N GLY A 562 33.58 -13.35 -4.09
CA GLY A 562 34.77 -13.56 -3.26
C GLY A 562 36.01 -13.81 -4.11
#